data_AF-A0A7J8GJ54-F1
#
_entry.id   AF-A0A7J8GJ54-F1
#
_cell.length_a   1.000
_cell.length_b   1.000
_cell.length_c   1.000
_cell.angle_alpha   90.00
_cell.angle_beta   90.00
_cell.angle_gamma   90.00
#
_symmetry.space_group_name_H-M   'P 1'
#
loop_
_entity.id
_entity.type
_entity.pdbx_description
1 polymer ?
#
loop_
_entity_poly.entity_id
_entity_poly.type
_entity_poly.pdbx_seq_one_letter_code
_entity_poly.pdbx_strand_id
1 'polypeptide(L)'
;MADGSGEAVALPASGVTTGLGNGAGGTSAQPSNPLSRKLHKILETRLDNDKEMLEALKALSTFFVENSLRTRRNLRGDIERRSLAINEEFVSIFKEVKEELESINEDVQAMNSCCQDMTSRLQAAKEQTQDLIVKTTKLQAESQRLEIRAQVADAFLSKFQLTSDEMSVLRGTREGPITEVFCFCYTHLKYSSYSPGWFGSAVRMSACSPERPGFGSR
;
A
#
# COMPACT_ATOMS: atom_id res chain seq x y z
N MET A 1 24.97 16.28 17.24
CA MET A 1 25.35 15.00 16.60
C MET A 1 25.01 15.16 15.13
N ALA A 2 25.90 15.15 14.14
CA ALA A 2 27.33 14.91 14.08
C ALA A 2 27.90 15.88 13.02
N ASP A 3 29.05 16.48 13.31
CA ASP A 3 29.86 17.28 12.38
C ASP A 3 30.88 16.33 11.75
N GLY A 4 30.90 16.25 10.42
CA GLY A 4 31.72 15.33 9.64
C GLY A 4 33.01 15.99 9.20
N SER A 5 34.05 15.87 10.02
CA SER A 5 35.40 16.35 9.71
C SER A 5 36.07 15.45 8.68
N GLY A 6 36.36 16.01 7.50
CA GLY A 6 37.20 15.38 6.47
C GLY A 6 38.68 15.53 6.81
N GLU A 7 39.38 14.41 6.93
CA GLU A 7 40.82 14.36 7.22
C GLU A 7 41.61 14.25 5.91
N ALA A 8 42.26 15.34 5.53
CA ALA A 8 43.23 15.40 4.44
C ALA A 8 44.62 15.05 4.97
N VAL A 9 45.17 13.90 4.56
CA VAL A 9 46.53 13.49 4.93
C VAL A 9 47.53 14.22 4.03
N ALA A 10 48.24 15.18 4.63
CA ALA A 10 49.34 15.91 4.03
C ALA A 10 50.64 15.09 4.03
N LEU A 11 51.36 15.10 2.91
CA LEU A 11 52.74 14.65 2.77
C LEU A 11 53.70 15.67 3.42
N PRO A 12 54.73 15.26 4.19
CA PRO A 12 55.84 16.14 4.51
C PRO A 12 57.00 15.93 3.51
N ALA A 13 57.36 17.01 2.84
CA ALA A 13 58.66 17.18 2.21
C ALA A 13 59.66 17.70 3.25
N SER A 14 60.87 17.12 3.32
CA SER A 14 62.17 17.80 3.47
C SER A 14 63.30 16.83 3.84
N GLY A 15 64.48 17.06 3.28
CA GLY A 15 65.72 16.51 3.82
C GLY A 15 66.86 16.33 2.81
N VAL A 16 67.47 17.42 2.34
CA VAL A 16 68.83 17.40 1.79
C VAL A 16 69.80 17.55 2.95
N THR A 17 70.71 16.59 3.16
CA THR A 17 72.04 16.84 3.73
C THR A 17 73.08 15.87 3.16
N THR A 18 74.20 16.46 2.74
CA THR A 18 75.43 15.87 2.22
C THR A 18 76.23 15.20 3.34
N GLY A 19 76.84 14.05 3.07
CA GLY A 19 77.81 13.41 3.96
C GLY A 19 78.87 12.64 3.17
N LEU A 20 80.09 13.19 3.13
CA LEU A 20 81.29 12.61 2.55
C LEU A 20 81.77 11.42 3.40
N GLY A 21 82.10 10.30 2.75
CA GLY A 21 82.70 9.13 3.39
C GLY A 21 83.58 8.38 2.39
N ASN A 22 84.84 8.79 2.30
CA ASN A 22 85.86 8.20 1.44
C ASN A 22 86.31 6.85 2.01
N GLY A 23 86.03 5.76 1.30
CA GLY A 23 86.52 4.41 1.60
C GLY A 23 87.15 3.80 0.36
N ALA A 24 88.46 3.94 0.24
CA ALA A 24 89.25 3.30 -0.80
C ALA A 24 89.19 1.77 -0.66
N GLY A 25 88.82 1.09 -1.74
CA GLY A 25 88.81 -0.36 -1.83
C GLY A 25 88.48 -0.76 -3.26
N GLY A 26 89.49 -0.79 -4.13
CA GLY A 26 89.32 -1.27 -5.49
C GLY A 26 88.93 -2.74 -5.52
N THR A 27 88.05 -3.11 -6.44
CA THR A 27 88.08 -4.42 -7.13
C THR A 27 87.20 -4.38 -8.38
N SER A 28 87.88 -4.48 -9.51
CA SER A 28 87.42 -4.97 -10.81
C SER A 28 86.17 -4.34 -11.45
N ALA A 29 86.42 -3.49 -12.44
CA ALA A 29 85.61 -3.47 -13.65
C ALA A 29 85.65 -4.88 -14.28
N GLN A 30 84.70 -5.74 -13.90
CA GLN A 30 84.46 -6.98 -14.61
C GLN A 30 83.84 -6.62 -15.97
N PRO A 31 84.36 -7.14 -17.10
CA PRO A 31 83.62 -7.15 -18.35
C PRO A 31 82.47 -8.14 -18.17
N SER A 32 81.40 -7.71 -17.51
CA SER A 32 80.23 -8.56 -17.28
C SER A 32 79.68 -8.93 -18.65
N ASN A 33 79.91 -10.19 -19.01
CA ASN A 33 79.55 -10.75 -20.31
C ASN A 33 78.05 -10.47 -20.54
N PRO A 34 77.64 -9.93 -21.71
CA PRO A 34 76.25 -9.60 -21.99
C PRO A 34 75.32 -10.79 -21.78
N LEU A 35 75.83 -12.02 -21.97
CA LEU A 35 75.11 -13.25 -21.69
C LEU A 35 74.87 -13.45 -20.18
N SER A 36 75.89 -13.23 -19.35
CA SER A 36 75.79 -13.31 -17.88
C SER A 36 74.80 -12.30 -17.32
N ARG A 37 74.77 -11.07 -17.86
CA ARG A 37 73.74 -10.07 -17.48
C ARG A 37 72.34 -10.51 -17.87
N LYS A 38 72.17 -11.10 -19.07
CA LYS A 38 70.88 -11.60 -19.54
C LYS A 38 70.40 -12.79 -18.70
N LEU A 39 71.31 -13.70 -18.34
CA LEU A 39 71.05 -14.81 -17.43
C LEU A 39 70.62 -14.32 -16.05
N HIS A 40 71.38 -13.39 -15.46
CA HIS A 40 71.06 -12.83 -14.16
C HIS A 40 69.68 -12.15 -14.17
N LYS A 41 69.40 -11.35 -15.20
CA LYS A 41 68.10 -10.70 -15.37
C LYS A 41 66.94 -11.69 -15.50
N ILE A 42 67.12 -12.79 -16.24
CA ILE A 42 66.11 -13.86 -16.37
C ILE A 42 65.87 -14.55 -15.03
N LEU A 43 66.94 -14.85 -14.28
CA LEU A 43 66.84 -15.49 -12.96
C LEU A 43 66.20 -14.56 -11.92
N GLU A 44 66.47 -13.26 -12.00
CA GLU A 44 65.83 -12.22 -11.16
C GLU A 44 64.34 -12.04 -11.47
N THR A 45 63.85 -12.44 -12.65
CA THR A 45 62.44 -12.25 -13.01
C THR A 45 61.48 -13.17 -12.22
N ARG A 46 62.02 -14.12 -11.41
CA ARG A 46 61.32 -14.98 -10.42
C ARG A 46 59.85 -15.31 -10.73
N LEU A 47 59.59 -15.80 -11.95
CA LEU A 47 58.24 -16.04 -12.47
C LEU A 47 57.42 -17.02 -11.63
N ASP A 48 58.06 -17.92 -10.90
CA ASP A 48 57.38 -18.97 -10.11
C ASP A 48 56.74 -18.46 -8.80
N ASN A 49 57.13 -17.27 -8.33
CA ASN A 49 56.62 -16.73 -7.07
C ASN A 49 55.43 -15.77 -7.27
N ASP A 50 55.22 -15.29 -8.51
CA ASP A 50 54.16 -14.35 -8.85
C ASP A 50 53.02 -15.07 -9.56
N LYS A 51 52.04 -15.50 -8.76
CA LYS A 51 50.86 -16.21 -9.23
C LYS A 51 50.02 -15.36 -10.19
N GLU A 52 49.89 -14.06 -9.94
CA GLU A 52 49.09 -13.16 -10.77
C GLU A 52 49.74 -12.95 -12.14
N MET A 53 51.07 -12.79 -12.17
CA MET A 53 51.82 -12.71 -13.42
C MET A 53 51.72 -14.01 -14.22
N LEU A 54 51.81 -15.18 -13.56
CA LEU A 54 51.60 -16.47 -14.22
C LEU A 54 50.19 -16.64 -14.78
N GLU A 55 49.16 -16.18 -14.08
CA GLU A 55 47.78 -16.21 -14.56
C GLU A 55 47.56 -15.27 -15.74
N ALA A 56 48.12 -14.05 -15.70
CA ALA A 56 48.08 -13.11 -16.81
C ALA A 56 48.80 -13.68 -18.06
N LEU A 57 49.95 -14.31 -17.88
CA LEU A 57 50.69 -14.98 -18.96
C LEU A 57 49.93 -16.19 -19.52
N LYS A 58 49.26 -16.98 -18.67
CA LYS A 58 48.36 -18.07 -19.11
C LYS A 58 47.19 -17.52 -19.92
N ALA A 59 46.56 -16.44 -19.47
CA ALA A 59 45.49 -15.78 -20.21
C ALA A 59 45.98 -15.26 -21.57
N LEU A 60 47.16 -14.64 -21.63
CA LEU A 60 47.82 -14.22 -22.88
C LEU A 60 48.07 -15.40 -23.83
N SER A 61 48.52 -16.53 -23.30
CA SER A 61 48.81 -17.74 -24.06
C SER A 61 47.58 -18.35 -24.74
N THR A 62 46.36 -18.08 -24.26
CA THR A 62 45.13 -18.59 -24.91
C THR A 62 44.92 -18.03 -26.31
N PHE A 63 45.49 -16.87 -26.61
CA PHE A 63 45.28 -16.18 -27.89
C PHE A 63 46.56 -15.80 -28.62
N PHE A 64 47.69 -15.76 -27.92
CA PHE A 64 48.99 -15.58 -28.51
C PHE A 64 49.62 -16.94 -28.86
N VAL A 65 49.06 -17.62 -29.88
CA VAL A 65 49.48 -18.98 -30.27
C VAL A 65 50.75 -18.95 -31.12
N GLU A 66 50.90 -17.95 -32.00
CA GLU A 66 52.04 -17.84 -32.90
C GLU A 66 53.02 -16.74 -32.49
N ASN A 67 54.27 -17.13 -32.28
CA ASN A 67 55.34 -16.20 -31.95
C ASN A 67 56.08 -15.71 -33.22
N SER A 68 55.49 -14.74 -33.91
CA SER A 68 56.10 -14.04 -35.05
C SER A 68 56.53 -12.62 -34.67
N LEU A 69 57.36 -11.99 -35.51
CA LEU A 69 57.71 -10.56 -35.36
C LEU A 69 56.48 -9.65 -35.43
N ARG A 70 55.50 -10.02 -36.27
CA ARG A 70 54.26 -9.26 -36.46
C ARG A 70 53.36 -9.35 -35.22
N THR A 71 53.14 -10.55 -34.69
CA THR A 71 52.32 -10.76 -33.49
C THR A 71 52.95 -10.08 -32.27
N ARG A 72 54.29 -10.16 -32.11
CA ARG A 72 54.99 -9.40 -31.05
C ARG A 72 54.82 -7.88 -31.17
N ARG A 73 54.87 -7.31 -32.38
CA ARG A 73 54.69 -5.86 -32.61
C ARG A 73 53.26 -5.40 -32.32
N ASN A 74 52.27 -6.25 -32.57
CA ASN A 74 50.86 -5.91 -32.44
C ASN A 74 50.25 -6.30 -31.08
N LEU A 75 50.95 -7.09 -30.27
CA LEU A 75 50.46 -7.69 -29.03
C LEU A 75 49.73 -6.69 -28.11
N ARG A 76 50.30 -5.51 -27.90
CA ARG A 76 49.65 -4.47 -27.09
C ARG A 76 48.30 -4.06 -27.65
N GLY A 77 48.23 -3.77 -28.95
CA GLY A 77 46.98 -3.38 -29.60
C GLY A 77 45.97 -4.53 -29.65
N ASP A 78 46.42 -5.78 -29.75
CA ASP A 78 45.55 -6.96 -29.68
C ASP A 78 44.95 -7.14 -28.27
N ILE A 79 45.75 -6.93 -27.22
CA ILE A 79 45.29 -6.93 -25.83
C ILE A 79 44.25 -5.81 -25.61
N GLU A 80 44.55 -4.59 -26.06
CA GLU A 80 43.65 -3.44 -25.91
C GLU A 80 42.33 -3.67 -26.65
N ARG A 81 42.34 -4.16 -27.89
CA ARG A 81 41.13 -4.50 -28.65
C ARG A 81 40.28 -5.56 -27.97
N ARG A 82 40.91 -6.62 -27.46
CA ARG A 82 40.20 -7.67 -26.73
C ARG A 82 39.57 -7.14 -25.45
N SER A 83 40.30 -6.32 -24.70
CA SER A 83 39.79 -5.70 -23.47
C SER A 83 38.55 -4.86 -23.77
N LEU A 84 38.59 -4.05 -24.84
CA LEU A 84 37.41 -3.30 -25.31
C LEU A 84 36.25 -4.22 -25.69
N ALA A 85 36.49 -5.27 -26.48
CA ALA A 85 35.44 -6.20 -26.89
C ALA A 85 34.76 -6.89 -25.69
N ILE A 86 35.54 -7.32 -24.69
CA ILE A 86 35.00 -7.91 -23.44
C ILE A 86 34.16 -6.88 -22.68
N ASN A 87 34.61 -5.63 -22.60
CA ASN A 87 33.86 -4.58 -21.92
C ASN A 87 32.56 -4.23 -22.66
N GLU A 88 32.57 -4.21 -23.99
CA GLU A 88 31.36 -4.00 -24.81
C GLU A 88 30.36 -5.14 -24.60
N GLU A 89 30.83 -6.39 -24.60
CA GLU A 89 30.00 -7.57 -24.31
C GLU A 89 29.42 -7.51 -22.89
N PHE A 90 30.24 -7.16 -21.89
CA PHE A 90 29.79 -7.00 -20.51
C PHE A 90 28.68 -5.96 -20.39
N VAL A 91 28.85 -4.79 -21.03
CA VAL A 91 27.82 -3.74 -21.03
C VAL A 91 26.55 -4.20 -21.74
N SER A 92 26.66 -4.93 -22.85
CA SER A 92 25.51 -5.46 -23.58
C SER A 92 24.69 -6.42 -22.72
N ILE A 93 25.34 -7.42 -22.11
CA ILE A 93 24.67 -8.40 -21.26
C ILE A 93 24.06 -7.73 -20.03
N PHE A 94 24.79 -6.81 -19.41
CA PHE A 94 24.28 -6.12 -18.22
C PHE A 94 23.10 -5.19 -18.53
N LYS A 95 23.05 -4.65 -19.76
CA LYS A 95 21.91 -3.86 -20.22
C LYS A 95 20.64 -4.70 -20.30
N GLU A 96 20.70 -5.93 -20.82
CA GLU A 96 19.55 -6.85 -20.86
C GLU A 96 19.05 -7.15 -19.44
N VAL A 97 19.97 -7.44 -18.50
CA VAL A 97 19.62 -7.67 -17.09
C VAL A 97 18.97 -6.44 -16.45
N LYS A 98 19.49 -5.24 -16.76
CA LYS A 98 18.91 -3.98 -16.29
C LYS A 98 17.49 -3.79 -16.81
N GLU A 99 17.25 -4.03 -18.10
CA GLU A 99 15.93 -3.86 -18.72
C GLU A 99 14.90 -4.83 -18.11
N GLU A 100 15.28 -6.08 -17.91
CA GLU A 100 14.43 -7.07 -17.22
C GLU A 100 14.10 -6.66 -15.77
N LEU A 101 15.10 -6.15 -15.04
CA LEU A 101 14.89 -5.67 -13.67
C LEU A 101 14.01 -4.42 -13.63
N GLU A 102 14.16 -3.51 -14.60
CA GLU A 102 13.29 -2.34 -14.76
C GLU A 102 11.85 -2.76 -15.02
N SER A 103 11.63 -3.74 -15.91
CA SER A 103 10.29 -4.31 -16.17
C SER A 103 9.65 -4.90 -14.92
N ILE A 104 10.39 -5.70 -14.15
CA ILE A 104 9.88 -6.27 -12.89
C ILE A 104 9.52 -5.16 -11.89
N ASN A 105 10.35 -4.12 -11.80
CA ASN A 105 10.08 -3.00 -10.91
C ASN A 105 8.81 -2.23 -11.35
N GLU A 106 8.58 -2.04 -12.65
CA GLU A 106 7.33 -1.47 -13.18
C GLU A 106 6.11 -2.32 -12.81
N ASP A 107 6.19 -3.64 -12.97
CA ASP A 107 5.12 -4.58 -12.59
C ASP A 107 4.79 -4.51 -11.09
N VAL A 108 5.82 -4.46 -10.24
CA VAL A 108 5.65 -4.33 -8.78
C VAL A 108 5.00 -3.00 -8.42
N GLN A 109 5.38 -1.91 -9.08
CA GLN A 109 4.75 -0.60 -8.87
C GLN A 109 3.28 -0.60 -9.30
N ALA A 110 2.97 -1.19 -10.45
CA ALA A 110 1.59 -1.35 -10.93
C ALA A 110 0.76 -2.20 -9.96
N MET A 111 1.31 -3.31 -9.46
CA MET A 111 0.65 -4.15 -8.46
C MET A 111 0.40 -3.38 -7.15
N ASN A 112 1.38 -2.61 -6.68
CA ASN A 112 1.23 -1.80 -5.47
C ASN A 112 0.12 -0.76 -5.63
N SER A 113 0.06 -0.06 -6.77
CA SER A 113 -1.02 0.88 -7.07
C SER A 113 -2.39 0.19 -7.07
N CYS A 114 -2.51 -0.97 -7.71
CA CYS A 114 -3.75 -1.75 -7.73
C CYS A 114 -4.19 -2.18 -6.31
N CYS A 115 -3.24 -2.63 -5.48
CA CYS A 115 -3.52 -2.96 -4.08
C CYS A 115 -3.99 -1.76 -3.26
N GLN A 116 -3.39 -0.58 -3.47
CA GLN A 116 -3.82 0.66 -2.82
C GLN A 116 -5.23 1.06 -3.26
N ASP A 117 -5.53 0.98 -4.55
CA ASP A 117 -6.86 1.27 -5.09
C ASP A 117 -7.94 0.33 -4.54
N MET A 118 -7.65 -0.97 -4.51
CA MET A 118 -8.55 -1.97 -3.93
C MET A 118 -8.79 -1.70 -2.44
N THR A 119 -7.73 -1.37 -1.70
CA THR A 119 -7.82 -1.05 -0.27
C THR A 119 -8.67 0.20 -0.04
N SER A 120 -8.46 1.25 -0.84
CA SER A 120 -9.24 2.49 -0.78
C SER A 120 -10.73 2.23 -1.05
N ARG A 121 -11.05 1.45 -2.09
CA ARG A 121 -12.43 1.09 -2.44
C ARG A 121 -13.10 0.25 -1.34
N LEU A 122 -12.37 -0.69 -0.76
CA LEU A 122 -12.87 -1.49 0.37
C LEU A 122 -13.17 -0.62 1.58
N GLN A 123 -12.29 0.32 1.89
CA GLN A 123 -12.48 1.26 3.00
C GLN A 123 -13.70 2.17 2.76
N ALA A 124 -13.87 2.70 1.56
CA ALA A 124 -15.05 3.50 1.20
C ALA A 124 -16.35 2.68 1.29
N ALA A 125 -16.36 1.43 0.82
CA ALA A 125 -17.52 0.55 0.92
C ALA A 125 -17.85 0.19 2.38
N LYS A 126 -16.83 0.00 3.22
CA LYS A 126 -17.00 -0.21 4.67
C LYS A 126 -17.65 0.99 5.34
N GLU A 127 -17.17 2.20 5.06
CA GLU A 127 -17.73 3.46 5.59
C GLU A 127 -19.18 3.65 5.14
N GLN A 128 -19.47 3.44 3.84
CA GLN A 128 -20.84 3.51 3.32
C GLN A 128 -21.77 2.50 4.00
N THR A 129 -21.30 1.27 4.23
CA THR A 129 -22.08 0.23 4.91
C THR A 129 -22.35 0.62 6.35
N GLN A 130 -21.36 1.16 7.05
CA GLN A 130 -21.51 1.65 8.42
C GLN A 130 -22.56 2.76 8.50
N ASP A 131 -22.53 3.72 7.59
CA ASP A 131 -23.52 4.80 7.50
C ASP A 131 -24.94 4.26 7.26
N LEU A 132 -25.09 3.27 6.37
CA LEU A 132 -26.38 2.63 6.10
C LEU A 132 -26.91 1.89 7.33
N ILE A 133 -26.05 1.21 8.09
CA ILE A 133 -26.42 0.55 9.35
C ILE A 133 -26.94 1.60 10.34
N VAL A 134 -26.23 2.72 10.53
CA VAL A 134 -26.65 3.79 11.45
C VAL A 134 -28.00 4.40 11.03
N LYS A 135 -28.20 4.65 9.74
CA LYS A 135 -29.48 5.17 9.22
C LYS A 135 -30.62 4.16 9.42
N THR A 136 -30.36 2.88 9.18
CA THR A 136 -31.36 1.81 9.30
C THR A 136 -31.76 1.57 10.75
N THR A 137 -30.80 1.53 11.68
CA THR A 137 -31.09 1.37 13.11
C THR A 137 -31.88 2.55 13.66
N LYS A 138 -31.57 3.78 13.23
CA LYS A 138 -32.35 4.98 13.58
C LYS A 138 -33.79 4.88 13.06
N LEU A 139 -33.98 4.49 11.80
CA LEU A 139 -35.31 4.32 11.21
C LEU A 139 -36.10 3.20 11.90
N GLN A 140 -35.46 2.10 12.26
CA GLN A 140 -36.08 1.00 12.99
C GLN A 140 -36.59 1.46 14.37
N ALA A 141 -35.79 2.23 15.10
CA ALA A 141 -36.20 2.79 16.39
C ALA A 141 -37.40 3.76 16.25
N GLU A 142 -37.39 4.62 15.23
CA GLU A 142 -38.53 5.50 14.92
C GLU A 142 -39.79 4.71 14.55
N SER A 143 -39.65 3.65 13.74
CA SER A 143 -40.75 2.78 13.36
C SER A 143 -41.38 2.09 14.58
N GLN A 144 -40.58 1.50 15.47
CA GLN A 144 -41.08 0.88 16.70
C GLN A 144 -41.80 1.89 17.61
N ARG A 145 -41.27 3.11 17.72
CA ARG A 145 -41.91 4.19 18.48
C ARG A 145 -43.27 4.56 17.89
N LEU A 146 -43.37 4.66 16.56
CA LEU A 146 -44.63 4.95 15.86
C LEU A 146 -45.62 3.80 15.99
N GLU A 147 -45.16 2.56 15.89
CA GLU A 147 -45.98 1.37 16.03
C GLU A 147 -46.61 1.26 17.42
N ILE A 148 -45.83 1.48 18.48
CA ILE A 148 -46.36 1.52 19.86
C ILE A 148 -47.43 2.62 19.99
N ARG A 149 -47.18 3.81 19.42
CA ARG A 149 -48.16 4.91 19.45
C ARG A 149 -49.45 4.57 18.69
N ALA A 150 -49.32 3.92 17.54
CA ALA A 150 -50.46 3.46 16.75
C ALA A 150 -51.28 2.40 17.50
N GLN A 151 -50.63 1.41 18.14
CA GLN A 151 -51.29 0.40 18.95
C GLN A 151 -52.04 1.03 20.14
N VAL A 152 -51.44 2.01 20.83
CA VAL A 152 -52.11 2.74 21.91
C VAL A 152 -53.32 3.52 21.39
N ALA A 153 -53.19 4.18 20.24
CA ALA A 153 -54.30 4.91 19.63
C ALA A 153 -55.43 3.97 19.20
N ASP A 154 -55.12 2.81 18.61
CA ASP A 154 -56.11 1.81 18.20
C ASP A 154 -56.83 1.18 19.40
N ALA A 155 -56.07 0.79 20.43
CA ALA A 155 -56.63 0.31 21.69
C ALA A 155 -57.54 1.37 22.34
N PHE A 156 -57.15 2.65 22.28
CA PHE A 156 -57.98 3.75 22.76
C PHE A 156 -59.27 3.89 21.95
N LEU A 157 -59.19 3.90 20.62
CA LEU A 157 -60.36 3.98 19.74
C LEU A 157 -61.32 2.82 19.98
N SER A 158 -60.82 1.58 20.05
CA SER A 158 -61.65 0.39 20.30
C SER A 158 -62.37 0.41 21.66
N LYS A 159 -61.78 1.04 22.68
CA LYS A 159 -62.34 1.10 24.03
C LYS A 159 -63.30 2.27 24.26
N PHE A 160 -63.13 3.37 23.52
CA PHE A 160 -63.84 4.61 23.82
C PHE A 160 -64.70 5.14 22.67
N GLN A 161 -64.51 4.67 21.44
CA GLN A 161 -65.42 4.95 20.33
C GLN A 161 -66.31 3.72 20.10
N LEU A 162 -67.60 3.97 19.89
CA LEU A 162 -68.48 2.93 19.36
C LEU A 162 -68.15 2.72 17.90
N THR A 163 -67.97 1.47 17.52
CA THR A 163 -67.86 1.07 16.12
C THR A 163 -69.13 1.46 15.37
N SER A 164 -69.01 1.66 14.05
CA SER A 164 -70.14 2.05 13.19
C SER A 164 -71.33 1.09 13.35
N ASP A 165 -71.04 -0.20 13.54
CA ASP A 165 -72.04 -1.25 13.71
C ASP A 165 -72.75 -1.12 15.06
N GLU A 166 -72.03 -0.94 16.18
CA GLU A 166 -72.62 -0.71 17.50
C GLU A 166 -73.48 0.58 17.51
N MET A 167 -73.02 1.62 16.81
CA MET A 167 -73.76 2.87 16.69
C MET A 167 -75.05 2.69 15.87
N SER A 168 -75.06 1.81 14.87
CA SER A 168 -76.26 1.47 14.10
C SER A 168 -77.28 0.69 14.93
N VAL A 169 -76.83 -0.23 15.78
CA VAL A 169 -77.67 -1.02 16.70
C VAL A 169 -78.32 -0.11 17.76
N LEU A 170 -77.57 0.86 18.30
CA LEU A 170 -78.12 1.83 19.25
C LEU A 170 -79.09 2.83 18.62
N ARG A 171 -78.97 3.12 17.31
CA ARG A 171 -79.88 3.99 16.55
C ARG A 171 -81.08 3.25 15.93
N GLY A 172 -81.15 1.94 16.10
CA GLY A 172 -82.24 1.09 15.59
C GLY A 172 -83.62 1.46 16.13
N THR A 173 -84.66 0.95 15.46
CA THR A 173 -86.08 1.32 15.64
C THR A 173 -86.54 1.26 17.10
N ARG A 174 -87.13 2.37 17.58
CA ARG A 174 -87.58 2.65 18.96
C ARG A 174 -88.54 1.62 19.60
N GLU A 175 -89.08 0.69 18.81
CA GLU A 175 -90.12 -0.28 19.23
C GLU A 175 -89.74 -1.76 18.99
N GLY A 176 -88.45 -2.06 18.71
CA GLY A 176 -87.97 -3.43 18.53
C GLY A 176 -87.62 -4.15 19.86
N PRO A 177 -87.59 -5.50 19.89
CA PRO A 177 -87.23 -6.25 21.08
C PRO A 177 -85.78 -5.93 21.51
N ILE A 178 -85.59 -5.58 22.78
CA ILE A 178 -84.28 -5.33 23.37
C ILE A 178 -83.49 -6.64 23.32
N THR A 179 -82.59 -6.73 22.35
CA THR A 179 -81.73 -7.89 22.15
C THR A 179 -80.48 -7.75 23.03
N GLU A 180 -79.86 -8.84 23.48
CA GLU A 180 -78.65 -8.80 24.33
C GLU A 180 -77.53 -7.92 23.74
N VAL A 181 -77.45 -7.85 22.41
CA VAL A 181 -76.51 -7.00 21.66
C VAL A 181 -76.73 -5.51 21.93
N PHE A 182 -77.98 -5.07 22.09
CA PHE A 182 -78.30 -3.68 22.45
C PHE A 182 -77.85 -3.37 23.89
N CYS A 183 -78.10 -4.28 24.84
CA CYS A 183 -77.66 -4.13 26.23
C CYS A 183 -76.12 -4.06 26.33
N PHE A 184 -75.40 -4.86 25.53
CA PHE A 184 -73.95 -4.82 25.43
C PHE A 184 -73.43 -3.49 24.85
N CYS A 185 -73.99 -3.02 23.73
CA CYS A 185 -73.62 -1.73 23.14
C CYS A 185 -73.94 -0.55 24.08
N TYR A 186 -75.06 -0.61 24.80
CA TYR A 186 -75.46 0.43 25.75
C TYR A 186 -74.57 0.44 27.01
N THR A 187 -74.12 -0.73 27.48
CA THR A 187 -73.13 -0.79 28.57
C THR A 187 -71.76 -0.30 28.11
N HIS A 188 -71.35 -0.60 26.88
CA HIS A 188 -70.12 -0.05 26.28
C HIS A 188 -70.17 1.48 26.15
N LEU A 189 -71.29 2.05 25.68
CA LEU A 189 -71.54 3.50 25.66
C LEU A 189 -71.51 4.09 27.07
N LYS A 190 -72.15 3.45 28.04
CA LYS A 190 -72.18 3.94 29.42
C LYS A 190 -70.78 3.93 30.05
N TYR A 191 -69.99 2.89 29.81
CA TYR A 191 -68.59 2.79 30.26
C TYR A 191 -67.70 3.86 29.61
N SER A 192 -67.86 4.10 28.31
CA SER A 192 -67.14 5.18 27.60
C SER A 192 -67.50 6.57 28.17
N SER A 193 -68.76 6.79 28.56
CA SER A 193 -69.24 8.07 29.08
C SER A 193 -68.91 8.35 30.56
N TYR A 194 -68.57 7.34 31.37
CA TYR A 194 -68.41 7.49 32.84
C TYR A 194 -66.96 7.68 33.32
N SER A 195 -65.97 7.77 32.41
CA SER A 195 -64.56 8.00 32.78
C SER A 195 -64.27 9.51 32.89
N PRO A 196 -64.12 10.09 34.11
CA PRO A 196 -64.16 11.55 34.30
C PRO A 196 -62.87 12.31 33.92
N GLY A 197 -61.78 11.61 33.60
CA GLY A 197 -60.45 12.21 33.54
C GLY A 197 -59.99 12.78 32.20
N TRP A 198 -60.67 12.49 31.07
CA TRP A 198 -60.05 12.65 29.74
C TRP A 198 -60.85 13.38 28.66
N PHE A 199 -62.11 13.76 28.90
CA PHE A 199 -62.90 14.53 27.91
C PHE A 199 -62.22 15.85 27.50
N GLY A 200 -61.39 16.44 28.37
CA GLY A 200 -60.60 17.65 28.07
C GLY A 200 -59.40 17.43 27.12
N SER A 201 -58.86 16.21 27.04
CA SER A 201 -57.70 15.90 26.18
C SER A 201 -58.10 15.36 24.80
N ALA A 202 -59.23 14.64 24.69
CA ALA A 202 -59.73 14.09 23.42
C ALA A 202 -60.09 15.18 22.39
N VAL A 203 -60.64 16.33 22.83
CA VAL A 203 -60.91 17.49 21.96
C VAL A 203 -59.63 18.07 21.37
N ARG A 204 -58.49 17.96 22.07
CA ARG A 204 -57.20 18.46 21.58
C ARG A 204 -56.57 17.54 20.53
N MET A 205 -56.85 16.24 20.56
CA MET A 205 -56.35 15.27 19.57
C MET A 205 -57.12 15.33 18.24
N SER A 206 -58.42 15.63 18.25
CA SER A 206 -59.19 15.85 17.01
C SER A 206 -58.74 17.10 16.23
N ALA A 207 -58.06 18.06 16.90
CA ALA A 207 -57.50 19.25 16.27
C ALA A 207 -56.07 19.03 15.71
N CYS A 208 -55.41 17.92 16.05
CA CYS A 208 -54.13 17.50 15.49
C CYS A 208 -54.34 16.38 14.47
N SER A 209 -55.19 16.60 13.45
CA SER A 209 -55.02 15.88 12.19
C SER A 209 -53.82 16.51 11.47
N PRO A 210 -52.73 15.78 11.19
CA PRO A 210 -51.75 16.24 10.24
C PRO A 210 -52.41 16.20 8.86
N GLU A 211 -52.53 17.37 8.23
CA GLU A 211 -52.73 17.43 6.79
C GLU A 211 -51.74 16.48 6.10
N ARG A 212 -52.26 15.64 5.20
CA ARG A 212 -51.44 14.82 4.31
C ARG A 212 -50.46 15.75 3.59
N PRO A 213 -49.14 15.49 3.61
CA PRO A 213 -48.27 16.14 2.64
C PRO A 213 -48.64 15.59 1.26
N GLY A 214 -49.11 16.48 0.38
CA GLY A 214 -49.32 16.18 -1.02
C GLY A 214 -48.05 15.62 -1.65
N PHE A 215 -48.21 14.51 -2.36
CA PHE A 215 -47.24 14.03 -3.33
C PHE A 215 -47.01 15.14 -4.37
N GLY A 216 -45.87 15.82 -4.27
CA GLY A 216 -45.36 16.69 -5.33
C GLY A 216 -44.64 15.85 -6.36
N SER A 217 -45.27 15.63 -7.50
CA SER A 217 -44.61 15.14 -8.72
C SER A 217 -43.84 16.29 -9.36
N ARG A 218 -42.51 16.19 -9.42
CA ARG A 218 -41.66 16.75 -10.48
C ARG A 218 -40.34 16.01 -10.52
#